data_AF-S4P8N3-F1
#
_entry.id   AF-S4P8N3-F1
#
_cell.length_a   1.000
_cell.length_b   1.000
_cell.length_c   1.000
_cell.angle_alpha   90.00
_cell.angle_beta   90.00
_cell.angle_gamma   90.00
#
_symmetry.space_group_name_H-M   'P 1'
#
loop_
_entity.id
_entity.type
_entity.pdbx_description
1 polymer ?
#
loop_
_entity_poly.entity_id
_entity_poly.type
_entity_poly.pdbx_seq_one_letter_code
_entity_poly.pdbx_strand_id
1 'polypeptide(L)' 'MDGFCRSCLVKFDEPTDLTPYSEKNRRLFVYATGLQAKRNDTFTFQLCKECYLNMKVACHFKKTSRNSDKKFKNYLA' A
#
# COMPACT_ATOMS: atom_id res chain seq x y z
N MET A 1 -13.56 -9.41 -8.50
CA MET A 1 -13.91 -8.04 -8.92
C MET A 1 -12.67 -7.43 -9.54
N ASP A 2 -12.65 -7.35 -10.86
CA ASP A 2 -11.53 -6.80 -11.64
C ASP A 2 -11.84 -5.38 -12.11
N GLY A 3 -10.82 -4.60 -12.45
CA GLY A 3 -11.00 -3.22 -12.91
C GLY A 3 -11.31 -2.23 -11.80
N PHE A 4 -10.94 -2.50 -10.56
CA PHE A 4 -11.19 -1.60 -9.43
C PHE A 4 -9.90 -1.37 -8.63
N CYS A 5 -9.65 -0.13 -8.23
CA CYS A 5 -8.55 0.16 -7.31
C CYS A 5 -8.88 -0.37 -5.90
N ARG A 6 -8.01 -1.20 -5.34
CA ARG A 6 -8.18 -1.81 -4.00
C ARG A 6 -8.25 -0.79 -2.88
N SER A 7 -7.71 0.42 -3.07
CA SER A 7 -7.64 1.45 -2.04
C SER A 7 -8.80 2.45 -2.09
N CYS A 8 -9.17 2.94 -3.27
CA CYS A 8 -10.21 3.97 -3.41
C CYS A 8 -11.53 3.44 -3.98
N LEU A 9 -11.59 2.17 -4.36
CA LEU A 9 -12.79 1.51 -4.91
C LEU A 9 -13.33 2.13 -6.20
N VAL A 10 -12.56 3.01 -6.85
CA VAL A 10 -12.89 3.55 -8.17
C VAL A 10 -12.73 2.45 -9.22
N LYS A 11 -13.72 2.37 -10.13
CA LYS A 11 -13.70 1.49 -11.30
C LYS A 11 -12.88 2.12 -12.42
N PHE A 12 -12.07 1.31 -13.08
CA PHE A 12 -11.27 1.65 -14.25
C PHE A 12 -11.64 0.68 -15.36
N ASP A 13 -11.95 1.22 -16.54
CA ASP A 13 -12.37 0.42 -17.68
C ASP A 13 -11.16 -0.16 -18.44
N GLU A 14 -10.00 0.51 -18.40
CA GLU A 14 -8.76 0.04 -18.99
C GLU A 14 -7.79 -0.56 -17.94
N PRO A 15 -7.27 -1.78 -18.14
CA PRO A 15 -6.32 -2.41 -17.21
C PRO A 15 -5.00 -1.64 -17.03
N THR A 16 -4.61 -0.81 -18.00
CA THR A 16 -3.38 0.01 -17.99
C THR A 16 -3.40 1.11 -16.93
N ASP A 17 -4.59 1.51 -16.48
CA ASP A 17 -4.74 2.52 -15.42
C ASP A 17 -4.51 1.96 -14.01
N LEU A 18 -4.48 0.63 -13.91
CA LEU A 18 -4.24 -0.10 -12.67
C LEU A 18 -2.84 -0.67 -12.66
N THR A 19 -2.10 -0.35 -11.61
CA THR A 19 -0.80 -0.93 -11.33
C THR A 19 -1.01 -2.44 -11.13
N PRO A 20 -0.31 -3.29 -11.91
CA PRO A 20 -0.47 -4.72 -11.81
C PRO A 20 -0.01 -5.23 -10.45
N TYR A 21 -0.50 -6.43 -10.12
CA TYR A 21 -0.12 -7.11 -8.90
C TYR A 21 1.40 -7.25 -8.78
N SER A 22 1.93 -6.91 -7.60
CA SER A 22 3.23 -7.40 -7.17
C SER A 22 3.21 -7.71 -5.68
N GLU A 23 3.89 -8.77 -5.27
CA GLU A 23 4.07 -9.14 -3.86
C GLU A 23 4.63 -7.97 -3.04
N LYS A 24 5.56 -7.21 -3.63
CA LYS A 24 6.16 -6.03 -3.02
C LYS A 24 5.11 -4.96 -2.73
N ASN A 25 4.27 -4.61 -3.71
CA ASN A 25 3.24 -3.59 -3.53
C ASN A 25 2.16 -4.05 -2.55
N ARG A 26 1.77 -5.33 -2.59
CA ARG A 26 0.82 -5.89 -1.62
C ARG A 26 1.34 -5.74 -0.18
N ARG A 27 2.59 -6.12 0.07
CA ARG A 27 3.21 -5.97 1.41
C ARG A 27 3.31 -4.51 1.84
N LEU A 28 3.65 -3.60 0.92
CA LEU A 28 3.68 -2.16 1.21
C LEU A 28 2.29 -1.62 1.53
N PHE A 29 1.26 -2.06 0.82
CA PHE A 29 -0.12 -1.68 1.09
C PHE A 29 -0.54 -2.10 2.50
N VAL A 30 -0.34 -3.39 2.84
CA VAL A 30 -0.62 -3.90 4.20
C VAL A 30 0.17 -3.13 5.25
N TYR A 31 1.43 -2.81 4.98
CA TYR A 31 2.24 -2.01 5.90
C TYR A 31 1.71 -0.59 6.08
N ALA A 32 1.24 0.06 5.01
CA ALA A 32 0.71 1.42 5.05
C ALA A 32 -0.66 1.48 5.76
N THR A 33 -1.58 0.59 5.41
CA THR A 33 -2.99 0.67 5.83
C THR A 33 -3.35 -0.23 7.02
N GLY A 34 -2.57 -1.28 7.28
CA GLY A 34 -2.93 -2.33 8.23
C GLY A 34 -4.00 -3.30 7.74
N LEU A 35 -4.58 -3.07 6.55
CA LEU A 35 -5.61 -3.93 5.99
C LEU A 35 -5.00 -5.17 5.34
N GLN A 36 -5.55 -6.35 5.62
CA GLN A 36 -5.15 -7.56 4.92
C GLN A 36 -5.56 -7.49 3.44
N ALA A 37 -4.60 -7.81 2.58
CA ALA A 37 -4.83 -8.13 1.17
C ALA A 37 -4.16 -9.48 0.89
N LYS A 38 -4.94 -10.51 0.57
CA LYS A 38 -4.41 -11.83 0.21
C LYS A 38 -4.32 -11.96 -1.31
N ARG A 39 -3.42 -12.82 -1.79
CA ARG A 39 -3.23 -13.07 -3.22
C ARG A 39 -4.50 -13.64 -3.88
N ASN A 40 -5.26 -14.44 -3.15
CA ASN A 40 -6.45 -15.15 -3.64
C ASN A 40 -7.75 -14.51 -3.12
N ASP A 41 -7.73 -13.22 -2.77
CA ASP A 41 -8.96 -12.52 -2.40
C ASP A 41 -9.90 -12.45 -3.62
N THR A 42 -11.21 -12.56 -3.38
CA THR A 42 -12.24 -12.29 -4.41
C THR A 42 -12.09 -10.90 -5.02
N PHE A 43 -11.45 -10.00 -4.28
CA PHE A 43 -11.11 -8.66 -4.73
C PHE A 43 -9.62 -8.56 -5.06
N THR A 44 -9.32 -8.57 -6.36
CA THR A 44 -7.97 -8.54 -6.91
C THR A 44 -7.18 -7.35 -6.37
N PHE A 45 -5.95 -7.59 -5.90
CA PHE A 45 -5.08 -6.53 -5.45
C PHE A 45 -4.45 -5.80 -6.65
N GLN A 46 -4.95 -4.59 -6.91
CA GLN A 46 -4.45 -3.66 -7.92
C GLN A 46 -4.73 -2.23 -7.45
N LEU A 47 -3.88 -1.27 -7.83
CA LEU A 47 -3.98 0.11 -7.36
C LEU A 47 -3.91 1.07 -8.54
N CYS A 48 -4.76 2.09 -8.57
CA CYS A 48 -4.55 3.20 -9.50
C CYS A 48 -3.23 3.92 -9.17
N LYS A 49 -2.70 4.66 -10.16
CA LYS A 49 -1.43 5.39 -10.04
C LYS A 49 -1.36 6.29 -8.80
N GLU A 50 -2.44 7.00 -8.50
CA GLU A 50 -2.52 7.90 -7.35
C GLU A 50 -2.43 7.13 -6.03
N CYS A 51 -3.25 6.09 -5.84
CA CYS A 51 -3.21 5.28 -4.63
C CYS A 51 -1.86 4.57 -4.46
N TYR A 52 -1.21 4.17 -5.56
CA TYR A 52 0.14 3.64 -5.52
C TYR A 52 1.16 4.67 -5.00
N LEU A 53 1.12 5.91 -5.49
CA LEU A 53 1.99 6.99 -5.02
C LEU A 53 1.73 7.33 -3.55
N ASN A 54 0.46 7.46 -3.16
CA ASN A 54 0.06 7.74 -1.78
C ASN A 54 0.51 6.62 -0.83
N MET A 55 0.41 5.36 -1.24
CA MET A 55 0.97 4.23 -0.47
C MET A 55 2.47 4.39 -0.24
N LYS A 56 3.23 4.84 -1.25
CA LYS A 56 4.69 5.03 -1.15
C LYS A 56 5.03 6.15 -0.16
N VAL A 57 4.30 7.27 -0.23
CA VAL A 57 4.45 8.40 0.70
C VAL A 57 4.12 7.96 2.12
N ALA A 58 2.99 7.28 2.34
CA ALA A 58 2.59 6.75 3.64
C ALA A 58 3.63 5.76 4.22
N CYS A 59 4.16 4.86 3.39
CA CYS A 59 5.23 3.95 3.80
C CYS A 59 6.49 4.70 4.23
N HIS A 60 6.88 5.74 3.48
CA HIS A 60 8.06 6.53 3.81
C HIS A 60 7.88 7.24 5.16
N PHE A 61 6.76 7.95 5.33
CA PHE A 61 6.42 8.62 6.59
C PHE A 61 6.47 7.66 7.78
N LYS A 62 5.75 6.52 7.69
CA LYS A 62 5.70 5.53 8.77
C LYS A 62 7.07 4.95 9.13
N LYS A 63 7.94 4.72 8.13
CA LYS A 63 9.32 4.29 8.36
C LYS A 63 10.14 5.35 9.07
N THR A 64 10.03 6.61 8.65
CA THR A 64 10.71 7.74 9.28
C THR A 64 10.28 7.88 10.73
N SER A 65 8.98 7.85 11.03
CA SER A 65 8.47 7.91 12.40
C SER A 65 8.99 6.76 13.28
N ARG A 66 8.99 5.52 12.77
CA ARG A 66 9.52 4.36 13.51
C ARG A 66 11.03 4.44 13.73
N ASN A 67 11.78 4.97 12.77
CA ASN A 67 13.21 5.17 12.93
C ASN A 67 13.51 6.24 13.99
N SER A 68 12.75 7.34 14.02
CA SER A 68 12.86 8.35 15.07
C SER A 68 12.53 7.75 16.44
N ASP A 69 11.42 7.02 16.58
CA ASP A 69 11.05 6.32 17.82
C ASP A 69 12.18 5.41 18.33
N LYS A 70 12.78 4.59 17.44
CA LYS A 70 13.92 3.73 17.78
C LYS A 70 15.13 4.54 18.25
N LYS A 71 15.45 5.65 17.58
CA LYS A 71 16.58 6.52 17.95
C LYS A 71 16.36 7.16 19.33
N PHE A 72 15.16 7.66 19.61
CA PHE A 72 14.84 8.24 20.92
C PHE A 72 14.93 7.20 22.03
N LYS A 73 14.36 6.00 21.85
CA LYS A 73 14.46 4.92 22.83
C LYS A 73 15.90 4.50 23.11
N ASN A 74 16.73 4.43 22.08
CA ASN A 74 18.15 4.11 22.24
C ASN A 74 18.95 5.24 22.89
N TYR A 75 18.56 6.50 22.70
CA TYR A 75 19.22 7.65 23.31
C TYR A 75 18.90 7.78 24.80
N LEU A 76 17.71 7.36 25.21
CA LEU A 76 17.25 7.40 26.61
C LEU A 76 17.61 6.14 27.42
N ALA A 77 18.22 5.13 26.79
CA ALA A 77 18.66 3.89 27.43
C ALA A 77 20.11 4.02 27.91
#